data_AF-A0A2N3KJN9-F1
#
_entry.id   AF-A0A2N3KJN9-F1
#
_cell.length_a   1.000
_cell.length_b   1.000
_cell.length_c   1.000
_cell.angle_alpha   90.00
_cell.angle_beta   90.00
_cell.angle_gamma   90.00
#
_symmetry.space_group_name_H-M   'P 1'
#
loop_
_entity.id
_entity.type
_entity.pdbx_description
1 polymer ?
#
loop_
_entity_poly.entity_id
_entity_poly.type
_entity_poly.pdbx_seq_one_letter_code
_entity_poly.pdbx_strand_id
1 'polypeptide(L)'
;MQQKIEIPKTITGLAEMYKELKRVGDGDADASLSGWWEAQLTFLPARDVDELMVKFDMLNDWAKADGPGMLPWEVERVHHMVQSVRRDVMAIKAGGEQ
;
A
#
# COMPACT_ATOMS: atom_id res chain seq x y z
N MET A 1 -10.13 0.74 31.79
CA MET A 1 -9.62 -0.47 31.10
C MET A 1 -8.57 -0.02 30.10
N GLN A 2 -7.31 -0.43 30.23
CA GLN A 2 -6.36 -0.33 29.13
C GLN A 2 -6.77 -1.40 28.11
N GLN A 3 -7.33 -1.00 26.97
CA GLN A 3 -7.42 -1.91 25.84
C GLN A 3 -6.00 -2.23 25.40
N LYS A 4 -5.65 -3.52 25.41
CA LYS A 4 -4.38 -3.99 24.85
C LYS A 4 -4.48 -3.83 23.35
N ILE A 5 -3.81 -2.82 22.80
CA ILE A 5 -3.69 -2.66 21.36
C ILE A 5 -2.76 -3.77 20.88
N GLU A 6 -3.30 -4.71 20.13
CA GLU A 6 -2.48 -5.71 19.44
C GLU A 6 -1.89 -5.09 18.18
N ILE A 7 -0.56 -5.18 18.04
CA ILE A 7 0.12 -4.64 16.87
C ILE A 7 -0.14 -5.56 15.68
N PRO A 8 -0.76 -5.06 14.59
CA PRO A 8 -1.02 -5.86 13.40
C PRO A 8 0.27 -6.36 12.77
N LYS A 9 0.25 -7.60 12.27
CA LYS A 9 1.38 -8.23 11.57
C LYS A 9 1.14 -8.39 10.06
N THR A 10 -0.02 -7.94 9.58
CA THR A 10 -0.47 -8.08 8.19
C THR A 10 -0.89 -6.72 7.67
N ILE A 11 -0.83 -6.54 6.35
CA ILE A 11 -1.26 -5.29 5.72
C ILE A 11 -2.76 -5.06 5.94
N THR A 12 -3.56 -6.14 5.90
CA THR A 12 -5.00 -6.08 6.19
C THR A 12 -5.28 -5.53 7.59
N GLY A 13 -4.67 -6.12 8.63
CA GLY A 13 -4.89 -5.67 10.00
C GLY A 13 -4.32 -4.27 10.25
N LEU A 14 -3.22 -3.92 9.58
CA LEU A 14 -2.67 -2.57 9.62
C LEU A 14 -3.63 -1.56 8.99
N ALA A 15 -4.29 -1.91 7.89
CA ALA A 15 -5.27 -1.04 7.23
C ALA A 15 -6.51 -0.79 8.12
N GLU A 16 -6.95 -1.81 8.85
CA GLU A 16 -8.01 -1.69 9.86
C GLU A 16 -7.58 -0.77 11.00
N MET A 17 -6.37 -0.96 11.53
CA MET A 17 -5.81 -0.10 12.57
C MET A 17 -5.67 1.35 12.09
N TYR A 18 -5.17 1.57 10.87
CA TYR A 18 -5.07 2.90 10.27
C TYR A 18 -6.43 3.60 10.19
N LYS A 19 -7.46 2.91 9.69
CA LYS A 19 -8.84 3.46 9.64
C LYS A 19 -9.37 3.83 11.02
N GLU A 20 -9.12 2.97 12.01
CA GLU A 20 -9.57 3.21 13.38
C GLU A 20 -8.83 4.37 14.03
N LEU A 21 -7.51 4.44 13.89
CA LEU A 21 -6.70 5.57 14.36
C LEU A 21 -7.13 6.88 13.73
N LYS A 22 -7.40 6.88 12.42
CA LYS A 22 -7.90 8.06 11.71
C LYS A 22 -9.28 8.50 12.21
N ARG A 23 -10.16 7.53 12.52
CA ARG A 23 -11.52 7.77 13.03
C ARG A 23 -11.54 8.32 14.46
N VAL A 24 -10.67 7.80 15.33
CA VAL A 24 -10.61 8.17 16.75
C VAL A 24 -9.76 9.42 16.99
N GLY A 25 -8.74 9.63 16.16
CA GLY A 25 -7.85 10.79 16.21
C GLY A 25 -8.44 12.04 15.57
N ASP A 26 -7.56 12.91 15.08
CA ASP A 26 -7.89 14.19 14.44
C ASP A 26 -8.20 14.06 12.94
N GLY A 27 -8.40 12.84 12.45
CA GLY A 27 -8.59 12.60 11.02
C GLY A 27 -7.32 12.68 10.19
N ASP A 28 -6.13 12.58 10.80
CA ASP A 28 -4.82 12.69 10.12
C ASP A 28 -4.59 14.10 9.57
N ALA A 29 -4.87 15.12 10.40
CA ALA A 29 -4.85 16.53 9.98
C ALA A 29 -3.44 17.03 9.62
N ASP A 30 -2.41 16.42 10.21
CA ASP A 30 -0.99 16.73 9.99
C ASP A 30 -0.31 15.76 9.01
N ALA A 31 -1.05 14.81 8.44
CA ALA A 31 -0.57 13.72 7.58
C ALA A 31 0.43 12.75 8.25
N SER A 32 0.69 12.83 9.55
CA SER A 32 1.64 11.96 10.25
C SER A 32 1.19 10.49 10.23
N LEU A 33 -0.13 10.25 10.31
CA LEU A 33 -0.68 8.90 10.31
C LEU A 33 -0.60 8.29 8.90
N SER A 34 -0.86 9.05 7.83
CA SER A 34 -0.65 8.57 6.45
C SER A 34 0.83 8.26 6.17
N GLY A 35 1.76 9.13 6.61
CA GLY A 35 3.20 8.89 6.48
C GLY A 35 3.66 7.63 7.24
N TRP A 36 3.16 7.42 8.45
CA TRP A 36 3.43 6.18 9.19
C TRP A 36 2.86 4.94 8.47
N TRP A 37 1.64 5.01 7.95
CA TRP A 37 0.99 3.93 7.20
C TRP A 37 1.83 3.52 5.98
N GLU A 38 2.24 4.49 5.15
CA GLU A 38 3.07 4.26 3.98
C GLU A 38 4.42 3.64 4.36
N ALA A 39 5.05 4.15 5.42
CA ALA A 39 6.30 3.58 5.92
C ALA A 39 6.13 2.10 6.31
N GLN A 40 5.06 1.73 7.02
CA GLN A 40 4.81 0.33 7.38
C GLN A 40 4.57 -0.57 6.16
N LEU A 41 3.88 -0.06 5.13
CA LEU A 41 3.65 -0.80 3.88
C LEU A 41 4.95 -1.15 3.15
N THR A 42 6.06 -0.43 3.37
CA THR A 42 7.36 -0.82 2.79
C THR A 42 7.97 -2.05 3.47
N PHE A 43 7.76 -2.22 4.78
CA PHE A 43 8.40 -3.26 5.57
C PHE A 43 7.60 -4.56 5.61
N LEU A 44 6.27 -4.48 5.66
CA LEU A 44 5.44 -5.68 5.78
C LEU A 44 5.37 -6.43 4.45
N PRO A 45 5.69 -7.74 4.40
CA PRO A 45 5.46 -8.53 3.19
C PRO A 45 3.96 -8.71 2.98
N ALA A 46 3.53 -8.73 1.70
CA ALA A 46 2.16 -9.12 1.37
C ALA A 46 2.00 -10.63 1.53
N ARG A 47 0.96 -11.08 2.25
CA ARG A 47 0.71 -12.50 2.48
C ARG A 47 -0.14 -13.17 1.41
N ASP A 48 -0.91 -12.37 0.67
CA ASP A 48 -1.87 -12.80 -0.33
C ASP A 48 -1.94 -11.77 -1.47
N VAL A 49 -2.69 -12.11 -2.52
CA VAL A 49 -2.82 -11.26 -3.72
C VAL A 49 -3.48 -9.93 -3.38
N ASP A 50 -4.42 -9.90 -2.45
CA ASP A 50 -5.17 -8.69 -2.13
C ASP A 50 -4.27 -7.69 -1.38
N GLU A 51 -3.43 -8.16 -0.46
CA GLU A 51 -2.37 -7.35 0.17
C GLU A 51 -1.29 -6.91 -0.81
N LEU A 52 -0.98 -7.72 -1.82
CA LEU A 52 -0.06 -7.34 -2.89
C LEU A 52 -0.65 -6.21 -3.75
N MET A 53 -1.97 -6.19 -3.97
CA MET A 53 -2.63 -5.08 -4.66
C MET A 53 -2.48 -3.76 -3.91
N VAL A 54 -2.58 -3.78 -2.57
CA VAL A 54 -2.37 -2.58 -1.74
C VAL A 54 -0.97 -1.99 -1.94
N LYS A 55 0.06 -2.84 -2.05
CA LYS A 55 1.43 -2.38 -2.35
C LYS A 55 1.55 -1.76 -3.75
N PHE A 56 0.87 -2.33 -4.75
CA PHE A 56 0.86 -1.77 -6.09
C PHE A 56 0.16 -0.41 -6.15
N ASP A 57 -0.93 -0.23 -5.39
CA ASP A 57 -1.59 1.07 -5.28
C ASP A 57 -0.66 2.09 -4.60
N MET A 58 0.01 1.72 -3.51
CA MET A 58 1.02 2.57 -2.88
C MET A 58 2.14 2.98 -3.85
N LEU A 59 2.68 2.04 -4.65
CA LEU A 59 3.73 2.35 -5.63
C LEU A 59 3.25 3.30 -6.73
N ASN A 60 2.01 3.16 -7.19
CA ASN A 60 1.42 4.09 -8.15
C ASN A 60 1.23 5.49 -7.53
N ASP A 61 0.80 5.55 -6.27
CA ASP A 61 0.60 6.80 -5.53
C ASP A 61 1.93 7.52 -5.22
N TRP A 62 3.03 6.79 -5.10
CA TRP A 62 4.37 7.37 -4.97
C TRP A 62 4.91 7.90 -6.31
N ALA A 63 4.64 7.19 -7.40
CA ALA A 63 5.00 7.62 -8.75
C ALA A 63 3.98 8.63 -9.30
N LYS A 64 3.88 9.81 -8.68
CA LYS A 64 3.06 10.89 -9.20
C LYS A 64 3.83 11.75 -10.20
N ALA A 65 3.15 12.21 -11.24
CA ALA A 65 3.76 13.03 -12.29
C ALA A 65 4.28 14.38 -11.80
N ASP A 66 3.73 14.88 -10.68
CA ASP A 66 4.14 16.09 -9.97
C ASP A 66 4.98 15.78 -8.71
N GLY A 67 5.34 14.52 -8.49
CA GLY A 67 6.15 14.08 -7.36
C GLY A 67 7.59 14.60 -7.46
N PRO A 68 8.17 15.15 -6.38
CA PRO A 68 9.57 15.53 -6.39
C PRO A 68 10.47 14.30 -6.51
N GLY A 69 11.55 14.42 -7.27
CA GLY A 69 12.61 13.40 -7.31
C GLY A 69 12.48 12.31 -8.38
N MET A 70 11.50 12.42 -9.29
CA MET A 70 11.40 11.58 -10.49
C MET A 70 11.19 12.43 -11.75
N LEU A 71 11.85 12.04 -12.83
CA LEU A 71 11.57 12.56 -14.17
C LEU A 71 10.27 11.95 -14.71
N PRO A 72 9.55 12.63 -15.62
CA PRO A 72 8.27 12.13 -16.14
C PRO A 72 8.33 10.71 -16.74
N TRP A 73 9.42 10.37 -17.43
CA TRP A 73 9.60 9.03 -18.00
C TRP A 73 9.88 7.96 -16.94
N GLU A 74 10.42 8.32 -15.77
CA GLU A 74 10.63 7.40 -14.65
C GLU A 74 9.29 7.04 -14.01
N VAL A 75 8.40 8.02 -13.85
CA VAL A 75 7.03 7.83 -13.40
C VAL A 75 6.29 6.87 -14.33
N GLU A 76 6.32 7.16 -15.63
CA GLU A 76 5.69 6.31 -16.66
C GLU A 76 6.23 4.87 -16.61
N ARG A 77 7.55 4.71 -16.47
CA ARG A 77 8.18 3.39 -16.34
C ARG A 77 7.71 2.63 -15.11
N VAL A 78 7.59 3.29 -13.95
CA VAL A 78 7.07 2.66 -12.72
C VAL A 78 5.62 2.21 -12.91
N HIS A 79 4.76 3.06 -13.47
CA HIS A 79 3.38 2.69 -13.76
C HIS A 79 3.29 1.49 -14.71
N HIS A 80 4.08 1.48 -15.80
CA HIS A 80 4.12 0.33 -16.71
C HIS A 80 4.55 -0.95 -16.02
N MET A 81 5.60 -0.88 -15.18
CA MET A 81 6.06 -2.02 -14.39
C MET A 81 4.95 -2.54 -13.46
N VAL A 82 4.32 -1.66 -12.69
CA VAL A 82 3.24 -2.02 -11.76
C VAL A 82 2.07 -2.68 -12.50
N GLN A 83 1.64 -2.12 -13.64
CA GLN A 83 0.57 -2.70 -14.44
C GLN A 83 0.95 -4.04 -15.05
N SER A 84 2.21 -4.23 -15.46
CA SER A 84 2.67 -5.53 -15.96
C SER A 84 2.60 -6.60 -14.89
N VAL A 85 3.20 -6.35 -13.72
CA VAL A 85 3.23 -7.31 -12.62
C VAL A 85 1.81 -7.59 -12.11
N ARG A 86 0.95 -6.57 -12.03
CA ARG A 86 -0.46 -6.75 -11.65
C ARG A 86 -1.20 -7.72 -12.59
N ARG A 87 -0.96 -7.64 -13.91
CA ARG A 87 -1.54 -8.61 -14.87
C ARG A 87 -1.04 -10.03 -14.61
N ASP A 88 0.25 -10.21 -14.40
CA ASP A 88 0.85 -11.52 -14.16
C ASP A 88 0.30 -12.16 -12.87
N VAL A 89 0.19 -11.38 -11.79
CA VAL A 89 -0.39 -11.83 -10.52
C VAL A 89 -1.86 -12.24 -10.69
N MET A 90 -2.63 -11.47 -11.45
CA MET A 90 -4.04 -11.79 -11.71
C MET A 90 -4.20 -13.04 -12.58
N ALA A 91 -3.29 -13.26 -13.55
CA ALA A 91 -3.26 -14.49 -14.33
C ALA A 91 -2.98 -15.72 -13.43
N ILE A 92 -2.03 -15.60 -12.50
CA ILE A 92 -1.76 -16.65 -11.49
C ILE A 92 -3.00 -16.90 -10.63
N LYS A 93 -3.65 -15.84 -10.12
CA LYS A 93 -4.88 -15.94 -9.29
C LYS A 93 -6.04 -16.60 -10.03
N ALA A 94 -6.17 -16.35 -11.33
CA ALA A 94 -7.20 -16.95 -12.18
C ALA A 94 -6.95 -18.45 -12.49
N GLY A 95 -5.90 -19.04 -11.91
CA GLY A 95 -5.54 -20.43 -12.11
C GLY A 95 -4.67 -20.64 -13.34
N GLY A 96 -3.86 -19.64 -13.72
CA GLY A 96 -3.04 -19.60 -14.93
C GLY A 96 -2.51 -20.96 -15.39
N GLU A 97 -3.29 -21.60 -16.26
CA GLU A 97 -2.86 -22.73 -17.08
C GLU A 97 -2.02 -22.14 -18.22
N GLN A 98 -0.82 -22.68 -18.40
CA GLN A 98 -0.12 -22.61 -19.69
C GLN A 98 -0.63 -23.72 -20.58
#